data_AF-A0A7J2M154-F1
#
_entry.id   AF-A0A7J2M154-F1
#
_cell.length_a   1.000
_cell.length_b   1.000
_cell.length_c   1.000
_cell.angle_alpha   90.00
_cell.angle_beta   90.00
_cell.angle_gamma   90.00
#
_symmetry.space_group_name_H-M   'P 1'
#
loop_
_entity.id
_entity.type
_entity.pdbx_description
1 polymer ?
#
loop_
_entity_poly.entity_id
_entity_poly.type
_entity_poly.pdbx_seq_one_letter_code
_entity_poly.pdbx_strand_id
1 'polypeptide(L)'
;MDKSGDLSTRKRLRELIMEVARENGLSQPKALELAADLTITFLDAITTSPRFKELSEEWMRVAASAKRPPTCKAPCVFSDHLEYLLRSKYGFGDYHFLLVLRKLSRHR
;
A
#
# COMPACT_ATOMS: atom_id res chain seq x y z
N MET A 1 17.06 -10.79 -20.24
CA MET A 1 15.94 -10.54 -19.31
C MET A 1 14.95 -9.67 -20.04
N ASP A 2 13.81 -10.28 -20.38
CA ASP A 2 12.82 -9.72 -21.27
C ASP A 2 12.00 -8.63 -20.54
N LYS A 3 12.30 -7.35 -20.85
CA LYS A 3 11.60 -6.18 -20.30
C LYS A 3 10.23 -5.95 -20.95
N SER A 4 9.83 -6.75 -21.94
CA SER A 4 8.57 -6.55 -22.68
C SER A 4 7.33 -7.00 -21.90
N GLY A 5 7.44 -8.02 -21.04
CA GLY A 5 6.32 -8.55 -20.23
C GLY A 5 5.92 -7.71 -19.02
N ASP A 6 6.85 -6.91 -18.47
CA ASP A 6 6.58 -6.02 -17.32
C ASP A 6 5.74 -4.80 -17.73
N LEU A 7 6.02 -4.26 -18.93
CA LEU A 7 5.26 -3.15 -19.51
C LEU A 7 3.80 -3.55 -19.79
N SER A 8 3.52 -4.79 -20.19
CA SER A 8 2.14 -5.24 -20.47
C SER A 8 1.31 -5.39 -19.19
N THR A 9 1.90 -5.93 -18.12
CA THR A 9 1.21 -6.12 -16.84
C THR A 9 0.93 -4.79 -16.15
N ARG A 10 1.92 -3.89 -16.10
CA ARG A 10 1.76 -2.55 -15.51
C ARG A 10 0.77 -1.70 -16.29
N LYS A 11 0.79 -1.76 -17.62
CA LYS A 11 -0.18 -1.08 -18.48
C LYS A 11 -1.60 -1.59 -18.22
N ARG A 12 -1.80 -2.91 -18.17
CA ARG A 12 -3.09 -3.52 -17.87
C ARG A 12 -3.60 -3.14 -16.47
N LEU A 13 -2.72 -3.14 -15.46
CA LEU A 13 -3.08 -2.70 -14.11
C LEU A 13 -3.51 -1.22 -14.10
N ARG A 14 -2.79 -0.35 -14.82
CA ARG A 14 -3.14 1.07 -14.96
C ARG A 14 -4.55 1.23 -15.54
N GLU A 15 -4.86 0.54 -16.62
CA GLU A 15 -6.16 0.59 -17.29
C GLU A 15 -7.29 0.13 -16.35
N LEU A 16 -7.09 -0.96 -15.61
CA LEU A 16 -8.05 -1.46 -14.62
C LEU A 16 -8.29 -0.47 -13.48
N ILE A 17 -7.25 0.17 -12.95
CA ILE A 17 -7.42 1.17 -11.89
C ILE A 17 -8.21 2.37 -12.41
N MET A 18 -7.94 2.81 -13.64
CA MET A 18 -8.69 3.89 -14.28
C MET A 18 -10.16 3.51 -14.51
N GLU A 19 -10.46 2.24 -14.83
CA GLU A 19 -11.83 1.73 -14.95
C GLU A 19 -12.57 1.77 -13.61
N VAL A 20 -11.98 1.23 -12.54
CA VAL A 20 -12.55 1.31 -11.17
C VAL A 20 -12.74 2.77 -10.72
N ALA A 21 -11.80 3.65 -11.06
CA ALA A 21 -11.91 5.07 -10.75
C ALA A 21 -13.10 5.73 -11.47
N ARG A 22 -13.42 5.29 -12.70
CA ARG A 22 -14.63 5.74 -13.43
C ARG A 22 -15.91 5.22 -12.80
N GLU A 23 -15.92 3.96 -12.36
CA GLU A 23 -17.07 3.37 -11.63
C GLU A 23 -17.35 4.15 -10.34
N ASN A 24 -16.32 4.69 -9.70
CA ASN A 24 -16.42 5.57 -8.54
C ASN A 24 -16.78 7.04 -8.89
N GLY A 25 -17.09 7.34 -10.15
CA GLY A 25 -17.58 8.64 -10.61
C GLY A 25 -16.53 9.64 -11.12
N LEU A 26 -15.25 9.24 -11.24
CA LEU A 26 -14.24 10.13 -11.85
C LEU A 26 -14.35 10.13 -13.38
N SER A 27 -14.42 11.31 -13.98
CA SER A 27 -14.52 11.47 -15.44
C SER A 27 -13.34 12.23 -16.06
N GLN A 28 -12.64 13.05 -15.27
CA GLN A 28 -11.52 13.85 -15.77
C GLN A 28 -10.30 12.96 -16.09
N PRO A 29 -9.75 12.99 -17.32
CA PRO A 29 -8.62 12.13 -17.70
C PRO A 29 -7.41 12.23 -16.75
N LYS A 30 -7.03 13.45 -16.36
CA LYS A 30 -5.91 13.69 -15.45
C LYS A 30 -6.14 13.13 -14.04
N ALA A 31 -7.40 13.11 -13.56
CA ALA A 31 -7.74 12.53 -12.26
C ALA A 31 -7.66 10.99 -12.30
N LEU A 32 -8.09 10.38 -13.40
CA LEU A 32 -7.98 8.94 -13.62
C LEU A 32 -6.51 8.49 -13.68
N GLU A 33 -5.68 9.22 -14.42
CA GLU A 33 -4.23 8.98 -14.48
C GLU A 33 -3.60 9.10 -13.10
N LEU A 34 -3.91 10.16 -12.36
CA LEU A 34 -3.41 10.37 -11.01
C LEU A 34 -3.81 9.23 -10.06
N ALA A 35 -5.06 8.75 -10.12
CA ALA A 35 -5.51 7.62 -9.31
C ALA A 35 -4.70 6.35 -9.59
N ALA A 36 -4.41 6.09 -10.87
CA ALA A 36 -3.59 4.94 -11.26
C ALA A 36 -2.13 5.09 -10.80
N ASP A 37 -1.53 6.27 -10.97
CA ASP A 37 -0.16 6.55 -10.54
C ASP A 37 0.02 6.43 -9.02
N LEU A 38 -0.92 6.99 -8.24
CA LEU A 38 -0.92 6.87 -6.78
C LEU A 38 -1.05 5.42 -6.33
N THR A 39 -1.96 4.66 -6.93
CA THR A 39 -2.21 3.25 -6.57
C THR A 39 -1.00 2.38 -6.88
N ILE A 40 -0.39 2.55 -8.07
CA ILE A 40 0.83 1.83 -8.46
C ILE A 40 1.99 2.20 -7.54
N THR A 41 2.18 3.49 -7.26
CA THR A 41 3.24 3.96 -6.36
C THR A 41 3.06 3.39 -4.95
N PHE A 42 1.82 3.32 -4.45
CA PHE A 42 1.52 2.70 -3.17
C PHE A 42 1.85 1.20 -3.15
N LEU A 43 1.44 0.47 -4.19
CA LEU A 43 1.76 -0.95 -4.33
C LEU A 43 3.27 -1.20 -4.32
N ASP A 44 4.02 -0.40 -5.07
CA ASP A 44 5.49 -0.50 -5.11
C ASP A 44 6.09 -0.19 -3.75
N ALA A 45 5.60 0.86 -3.07
CA ALA A 45 6.08 1.25 -1.75
C ALA A 45 5.86 0.16 -0.69
N ILE A 46 4.72 -0.54 -0.69
CA ILE A 46 4.44 -1.58 0.32
C ILE A 46 5.11 -2.92 0.04
N THR A 47 5.44 -3.21 -1.23
CA THR A 47 6.05 -4.49 -1.64
C THR A 47 7.58 -4.44 -1.72
N THR A 48 8.17 -3.26 -1.96
CA THR A 48 9.63 -3.10 -2.14
C THR A 48 10.33 -2.46 -0.95
N SER A 49 9.59 -2.06 0.09
CA SER A 49 10.14 -1.41 1.28
C SER A 49 11.22 -2.25 1.97
N PRO A 50 12.50 -1.80 2.02
CA PRO A 50 13.56 -2.55 2.69
C PRO A 50 13.46 -2.48 4.22
N ARG A 51 12.64 -1.57 4.76
CA ARG A 51 12.57 -1.23 6.19
C ARG A 51 12.12 -2.39 7.07
N PHE A 52 11.32 -3.31 6.54
CA PHE A 52 10.74 -4.43 7.29
C PHE A 52 11.24 -5.79 6.78
N LYS A 53 12.32 -5.83 6.00
CA LYS A 53 12.85 -7.07 5.41
C LYS A 53 13.15 -8.18 6.43
N GLU A 54 13.43 -7.80 7.68
CA GLU A 54 13.80 -8.69 8.80
C GLU A 54 12.61 -9.36 9.52
N LEU A 55 11.38 -9.09 9.08
CA LEU A 55 10.22 -9.87 9.53
C LEU A 55 10.15 -11.17 8.71
N SER A 56 9.92 -12.28 9.41
CA SER A 56 9.80 -13.61 8.81
C SER A 56 8.54 -13.76 7.97
N GLU A 57 7.44 -13.12 8.38
CA GLU A 57 6.16 -13.23 7.72
C GLU A 57 5.97 -12.12 6.68
N GLU A 58 5.82 -12.51 5.41
CA GLU A 58 5.78 -11.56 4.30
C GLU A 58 4.60 -10.59 4.39
N TRP A 59 3.44 -11.09 4.80
CA TRP A 59 2.23 -10.28 4.95
C TRP A 59 2.39 -9.22 6.06
N MET A 60 3.12 -9.51 7.14
CA MET A 60 3.43 -8.53 8.19
C MET A 60 4.34 -7.42 7.67
N ARG A 61 5.25 -7.72 6.73
CA ARG A 61 6.09 -6.70 6.07
C ARG A 61 5.27 -5.73 5.26
N VAL A 62 4.31 -6.26 4.50
CA VAL A 62 3.37 -5.46 3.70
C VAL A 62 2.48 -4.62 4.62
N ALA A 63 1.89 -5.23 5.65
CA ALA A 63 1.04 -4.56 6.62
C ALA A 63 1.79 -3.44 7.36
N ALA A 64 3.00 -3.69 7.87
CA ALA A 64 3.82 -2.67 8.53
C ALA A 64 4.28 -1.56 7.56
N SER A 65 4.50 -1.89 6.28
CA SER A 65 4.82 -0.89 5.25
C SER A 65 3.63 0.00 4.91
N ALA A 66 2.44 -0.58 4.84
CA ALA A 66 1.19 0.17 4.67
C ALA A 66 0.91 1.08 5.87
N LYS A 67 1.23 0.62 7.09
CA LYS A 67 1.03 1.36 8.35
C LYS A 67 2.13 2.39 8.71
N ARG A 68 3.01 2.76 7.77
CA ARG A 68 4.14 3.70 8.03
C ARG A 68 3.67 4.98 8.77
N PRO A 69 4.46 5.54 9.71
CA PRO A 69 4.01 6.66 10.52
C PRO A 69 4.29 8.06 9.92
N PRO A 70 3.51 9.10 10.31
CA PRO A 70 2.19 8.98 10.91
C PRO A 70 1.14 8.87 9.79
N THR A 71 0.19 7.96 9.99
CA THR A 71 -1.17 8.08 9.44
C THR A 71 -1.60 9.54 9.56
N CYS A 72 -2.34 10.05 8.55
CA CYS A 72 -2.71 11.46 8.46
C CYS A 72 -2.96 12.07 9.84
N LYS A 73 -2.31 13.20 10.14
CA LYS A 73 -2.45 13.88 11.45
C LYS A 73 -3.91 14.22 11.78
N ALA A 74 -4.78 14.23 10.78
CA ALA A 74 -6.23 14.28 10.90
C ALA A 74 -6.84 12.94 10.44
N PRO A 75 -7.90 12.45 11.10
CA PRO A 75 -8.63 11.27 10.65
C PRO A 75 -9.12 11.50 9.22
N CYS A 76 -8.61 10.70 8.29
CA CYS A 76 -9.06 10.74 6.90
C CYS A 76 -9.65 9.39 6.54
N VAL A 77 -10.67 9.41 5.69
CA VAL A 77 -11.40 8.21 5.24
C VAL A 77 -10.46 7.13 4.72
N PHE A 78 -9.36 7.54 4.06
CA PHE A 78 -8.33 6.61 3.60
C PHE A 78 -7.64 5.87 4.74
N SER A 79 -7.24 6.59 5.79
CA SER A 79 -6.62 5.98 6.99
C SER A 79 -7.59 5.03 7.68
N ASP A 80 -8.87 5.40 7.78
CA ASP A 80 -9.89 4.57 8.41
C ASP A 80 -10.15 3.27 7.62
N HIS A 81 -10.26 3.37 6.29
CA HIS A 81 -10.42 2.20 5.42
C HIS A 81 -9.20 1.27 5.48
N LEU A 82 -8.00 1.84 5.52
CA LEU A 82 -6.76 1.06 5.64
C LEU A 82 -6.68 0.36 7.01
N GLU A 83 -6.96 1.06 8.11
CA GLU A 83 -7.02 0.47 9.44
C GLU A 83 -8.06 -0.65 9.53
N TYR A 84 -9.25 -0.42 8.99
CA TYR A 84 -10.31 -1.43 8.94
C TYR A 84 -9.85 -2.68 8.19
N LEU A 85 -9.27 -2.53 6.99
CA LEU A 85 -8.77 -3.68 6.22
C LEU A 85 -7.70 -4.46 7.00
N LEU A 86 -6.70 -3.76 7.52
CA LEU A 86 -5.58 -4.37 8.24
C LEU A 86 -6.05 -5.09 9.51
N ARG A 87 -6.95 -4.50 10.28
CA ARG A 87 -7.45 -5.07 11.53
C ARG A 87 -8.49 -6.16 11.29
N SER A 88 -9.54 -5.86 10.53
CA SER A 88 -10.71 -6.74 10.42
C SER A 88 -10.45 -7.94 9.52
N LYS A 89 -9.67 -7.79 8.45
CA LYS A 89 -9.40 -8.89 7.50
C LYS A 89 -8.10 -9.63 7.78
N TYR A 90 -7.07 -8.93 8.24
CA TYR A 90 -5.72 -9.50 8.43
C TYR A 90 -5.29 -9.59 9.90
N GLY A 91 -6.12 -9.16 10.86
CA GLY A 91 -5.79 -9.22 12.28
C GLY A 91 -4.62 -8.31 12.71
N PHE A 92 -4.15 -7.41 11.84
CA PHE A 92 -2.98 -6.57 12.09
C PHE A 92 -3.32 -5.38 12.99
N GLY A 93 -3.44 -5.65 14.29
CA GLY A 93 -3.61 -4.63 15.32
C GLY A 93 -2.37 -3.76 15.58
N ASP A 94 -2.56 -2.64 16.28
CA ASP A 94 -1.47 -1.70 16.62
C ASP A 94 -0.36 -2.35 17.43
N TYR A 95 -0.68 -3.33 18.27
CA TYR A 95 0.33 -4.03 19.05
C TYR A 95 1.37 -4.72 18.15
N HIS A 96 0.96 -5.29 17.01
CA HIS A 96 1.90 -5.87 16.04
C HIS A 96 2.83 -4.81 15.50
N PHE A 97 2.27 -3.66 15.12
CA PHE A 97 3.06 -2.54 14.62
C PHE A 97 4.07 -2.05 15.67
N LEU A 98 3.65 -1.89 16.92
CA LEU A 98 4.54 -1.52 18.04
C LEU A 98 5.63 -2.57 18.28
N LEU A 99 5.32 -3.86 18.21
CA LEU A 99 6.31 -4.94 18.31
C LEU A 99 7.34 -4.88 17.19
N VAL A 100 6.89 -4.65 15.96
CA VAL A 100 7.77 -4.48 14.78
C VAL A 100 8.70 -3.29 14.96
N LEU A 101 8.17 -2.12 15.36
CA LEU A 101 8.98 -0.94 15.61
C LEU A 101 10.02 -1.17 16.72
N ARG A 102 9.63 -1.84 17.81
CA ARG A 102 10.55 -2.20 18.90
C ARG A 102 11.67 -3.11 18.42
N LYS A 103 11.36 -4.15 17.63
CA LYS A 103 12.36 -5.06 17.07
C LYS A 103 13.40 -4.29 16.24
N LEU A 104 12.93 -3.43 15.32
CA LEU A 104 13.81 -2.61 14.48
C LEU A 104 14.64 -1.60 15.28
N SER A 105 14.09 -1.04 16.37
CA SER A 105 14.83 -0.11 17.23
C SER A 105 15.94 -0.76 18.05
N ARG A 106 15.86 -2.08 18.29
CA ARG A 106 16.89 -2.85 19.01
C ARG A 106 18.05 -3.29 18.11
N HIS A 107 17.93 -3.11 16.80
CA HIS A 107 18.96 -3.42 15.80
C HIS A 107 19.73 -2.17 15.32
N ARG A 108 19.56 -1.04 16.00
CA ARG A 108 20.34 0.20 15.79
C ARG A 108 21.18 0.48 17.03
#